data_AF-A0A165IV95-F1
#
_entry.id   AF-A0A165IV95-F1
#
_cell.length_a   1.000
_cell.length_b   1.000
_cell.length_c   1.000
_cell.angle_alpha   90.00
_cell.angle_beta   90.00
_cell.angle_gamma   90.00
#
_symmetry.space_group_name_H-M   'P 1'
#
loop_
_entity.id
_entity.type
_entity.pdbx_description
1 polymer ?
#
loop_
_entity_poly.entity_id
_entity_poly.type
_entity_poly.pdbx_seq_one_letter_code
_entity_poly.pdbx_strand_id
1 'polypeptide(L)'
;MPVQNLSTDSLRWLTNAQSAADSARFMQHVRFPGVHEDVGALRRPWIYYGGSYGGARAAHMRLLYPDLVWAAIASSAVTNAEINNYEYFEIIADYADPHCISTLRHAIAAIDSSLSSPWRAPFIKSLFGLSPLSNADFAAVLMGPLGAWQGKNWDPEAARGGERWDAFCERLTTGVGKGTGRLAVWRALRNYAKYIKDVEIASCPEGMSVEEVSSPIPIHRPAAPYSAFCMLTRPQCLGTSDPTKFQNTSLSETWRAWTFQVCTEWGYFMAAPPYASIVSQYLQVDYTAANCQAAFPNGDRFIIPAWPNVTVVNELGSYGIAAERLALIDGEWDPWRPRTPHSLHAPIRNDTVSQPFKLIPTGVHHYDENGLANLAKEPAHIQKIHHEEIAFVKAWLAEWEELKGHQQ
;
A
#
# COMPACT_ATOMS: atom_id res chain seq x y z
N MET A 1 15.73 -7.22 -10.53
CA MET A 1 15.91 -8.60 -11.05
C MET A 1 16.67 -8.54 -12.37
N PRO A 2 17.65 -9.40 -12.63
CA PRO A 2 18.38 -9.46 -13.90
C PRO A 2 17.61 -10.28 -14.95
N VAL A 3 16.51 -9.72 -15.48
CA VAL A 3 15.67 -10.35 -16.51
C VAL A 3 15.55 -9.45 -17.75
N GLN A 4 15.34 -10.04 -18.91
CA GLN A 4 15.20 -9.30 -20.18
C GLN A 4 13.82 -8.67 -20.37
N ASN A 5 12.79 -9.22 -19.72
CA ASN A 5 11.41 -8.74 -19.76
C ASN A 5 10.66 -9.14 -18.47
N LEU A 6 9.44 -8.64 -18.30
CA LEU A 6 8.53 -8.89 -17.18
C LEU A 6 7.40 -9.88 -17.58
N SER A 7 7.74 -10.90 -18.37
CA SER A 7 6.83 -12.02 -18.68
C SER A 7 6.63 -12.92 -17.45
N THR A 8 5.52 -13.66 -17.42
CA THR A 8 5.22 -14.66 -16.36
C THR A 8 6.40 -15.60 -16.11
N ASP A 9 7.02 -16.07 -17.19
CA ASP A 9 8.17 -16.96 -17.17
C ASP A 9 9.42 -16.31 -16.57
N SER A 10 9.70 -15.04 -16.91
CA SER A 10 10.81 -14.28 -16.33
C SER A 10 10.58 -13.92 -14.87
N LEU A 11 9.33 -13.65 -14.49
CA LEU A 11 8.93 -13.27 -13.13
C LEU A 11 8.86 -14.45 -12.15
N ARG A 12 8.99 -15.71 -12.60
CA ARG A 12 8.98 -16.92 -11.74
C ARG A 12 9.97 -16.91 -10.54
N TRP A 13 10.97 -16.03 -10.57
CA TRP A 13 11.95 -15.85 -9.49
C TRP A 13 11.58 -14.72 -8.51
N LEU A 14 10.57 -13.90 -8.84
CA LEU A 14 10.08 -12.81 -8.00
C LEU A 14 9.21 -13.38 -6.87
N THR A 15 9.87 -13.71 -5.78
CA THR A 15 9.29 -14.26 -4.55
C THR A 15 9.90 -13.56 -3.35
N ASN A 16 9.16 -13.47 -2.26
CA ASN A 16 9.63 -12.95 -0.97
C ASN A 16 10.90 -13.71 -0.51
N ALA A 17 10.92 -15.04 -0.68
CA ALA A 17 12.04 -15.89 -0.31
C ALA A 17 13.33 -15.60 -1.12
N GLN A 18 13.24 -15.50 -2.45
CA GLN A 18 14.41 -15.14 -3.27
C GLN A 18 14.88 -13.72 -2.99
N SER A 19 13.96 -12.79 -2.78
CA SER A 19 14.30 -11.41 -2.42
C SER A 19 15.03 -11.34 -1.07
N ALA A 20 14.62 -12.13 -0.08
CA ALA A 20 15.31 -12.25 1.19
C ALA A 20 16.72 -12.86 1.04
N ALA A 21 16.86 -13.93 0.25
CA ALA A 21 18.14 -14.55 -0.05
C ALA A 21 19.12 -13.62 -0.78
N ASP A 22 18.63 -12.78 -1.70
CA ASP A 22 19.42 -11.73 -2.37
C ASP A 22 19.97 -10.70 -1.34
N SER A 23 19.13 -10.24 -0.41
CA SER A 23 19.57 -9.34 0.67
C SER A 23 20.60 -10.00 1.59
N ALA A 24 20.38 -11.24 2.01
CA ALA A 24 21.34 -11.99 2.83
C ALA A 24 22.70 -12.15 2.12
N ARG A 25 22.68 -12.49 0.83
CA ARG A 25 23.89 -12.59 0.00
C ARG A 25 24.60 -11.24 -0.15
N PHE A 26 23.86 -10.15 -0.34
CA PHE A 26 24.42 -8.80 -0.40
C PHE A 26 25.14 -8.44 0.90
N MET A 27 24.49 -8.62 2.06
CA MET A 27 25.05 -8.35 3.39
C MET A 27 26.34 -9.11 3.70
N GLN A 28 26.52 -10.30 3.12
CA GLN A 28 27.73 -11.12 3.27
C GLN A 28 28.88 -10.70 2.33
N HIS A 29 28.60 -10.13 1.16
CA HIS A 29 29.58 -10.01 0.06
C HIS A 29 29.79 -8.58 -0.47
N VAL A 30 29.00 -7.61 -0.05
CA VAL A 30 29.07 -6.24 -0.58
C VAL A 30 30.43 -5.59 -0.30
N ARG A 31 30.93 -4.85 -1.30
CA ARG A 31 32.07 -3.97 -1.19
C ARG A 31 31.71 -2.64 -1.84
N PHE A 32 31.76 -1.55 -1.08
CA PHE A 32 31.45 -0.22 -1.60
C PHE A 32 32.72 0.46 -2.15
N PRO A 33 32.68 1.08 -3.33
CA PRO A 33 33.80 1.88 -3.84
C PRO A 33 34.20 2.96 -2.82
N GLY A 34 35.50 3.06 -2.52
CA GLY A 34 36.04 3.99 -1.52
C GLY A 34 35.94 3.54 -0.06
N VAL A 35 35.29 2.41 0.23
CA VAL A 35 35.26 1.80 1.58
C VAL A 35 36.25 0.63 1.60
N HIS A 36 37.35 0.80 2.34
CA HIS A 36 38.41 -0.20 2.46
C HIS A 36 38.23 -1.18 3.64
N GLU A 37 37.29 -0.88 4.54
CA GLU A 37 36.96 -1.74 5.67
C GLU A 37 36.06 -2.91 5.27
N ASP A 38 36.13 -4.02 6.02
CA ASP A 38 35.16 -5.10 5.90
C ASP A 38 33.83 -4.67 6.53
N VAL A 39 32.87 -4.36 5.66
CA VAL A 39 31.49 -4.00 6.02
C VAL A 39 30.55 -5.21 6.08
N GLY A 40 31.04 -6.44 5.88
CA GLY A 40 30.21 -7.64 5.90
C GLY A 40 29.50 -7.86 7.23
N ALA A 41 28.30 -8.45 7.18
CA ALA A 41 27.41 -8.60 8.34
C ALA A 41 27.96 -9.39 9.53
N LEU A 42 28.96 -10.26 9.33
CA LEU A 42 29.64 -10.94 10.43
C LEU A 42 30.62 -10.02 11.20
N ARG A 43 31.00 -8.88 10.61
CA ARG A 43 31.95 -7.91 11.18
C ARG A 43 31.27 -6.65 11.72
N ARG A 44 30.22 -6.16 11.06
CA ARG A 44 29.49 -4.93 11.44
C ARG A 44 28.01 -5.24 11.80
N PRO A 45 27.39 -4.47 12.72
CA PRO A 45 25.98 -4.68 13.07
C PRO A 45 25.06 -4.10 11.99
N TRP A 46 24.52 -4.95 11.12
CA TRP A 46 23.57 -4.50 10.09
C TRP A 46 22.18 -4.31 10.69
N ILE A 47 21.60 -3.13 10.47
CA ILE A 47 20.22 -2.81 10.83
C ILE A 47 19.40 -2.77 9.53
N TYR A 48 18.37 -3.62 9.43
CA TYR A 48 17.45 -3.62 8.29
C TYR A 48 16.28 -2.68 8.56
N TYR A 49 16.10 -1.63 7.75
CA TYR A 49 14.96 -0.71 7.86
C TYR A 49 14.13 -0.74 6.58
N GLY A 50 12.81 -0.70 6.70
CA GLY A 50 11.91 -0.29 5.63
C GLY A 50 10.45 -0.13 6.08
N GLY A 51 9.68 0.56 5.25
CA GLY A 51 8.23 0.76 5.37
C GLY A 51 7.41 -0.18 4.50
N SER A 52 6.15 -0.45 4.86
CA SER A 52 5.19 -1.20 4.03
C SER A 52 5.68 -2.62 3.73
N TYR A 53 5.67 -3.06 2.46
CA TYR A 53 6.33 -4.30 2.00
C TYR A 53 7.82 -4.34 2.40
N GLY A 54 8.52 -3.19 2.41
CA GLY A 54 9.88 -3.07 2.92
C GLY A 54 9.99 -3.37 4.41
N GLY A 55 8.99 -2.99 5.20
CA GLY A 55 8.88 -3.29 6.63
C GLY A 55 8.56 -4.76 6.89
N ALA A 56 7.64 -5.35 6.12
CA ALA A 56 7.42 -6.79 6.14
C ALA A 56 8.73 -7.54 5.84
N ARG A 57 9.49 -7.10 4.83
CA ARG A 57 10.83 -7.64 4.54
C ARG A 57 11.83 -7.40 5.67
N ALA A 58 11.86 -6.25 6.33
CA ALA A 58 12.75 -5.99 7.46
C ALA A 58 12.49 -6.99 8.60
N ALA A 59 11.21 -7.23 8.94
CA ALA A 59 10.80 -8.20 9.93
C ALA A 59 11.14 -9.66 9.51
N HIS A 60 10.80 -10.05 8.28
CA HIS A 60 11.15 -11.37 7.74
C HIS A 60 12.67 -11.61 7.70
N MET A 61 13.46 -10.60 7.33
CA MET A 61 14.92 -10.69 7.27
C MET A 61 15.55 -10.86 8.65
N ARG A 62 15.01 -10.17 9.67
CA ARG A 62 15.45 -10.36 11.07
C ARG A 62 15.11 -11.75 11.61
N LEU A 63 13.98 -12.32 11.19
CA LEU A 63 13.57 -13.68 11.57
C LEU A 63 14.37 -14.77 10.83
N LEU A 64 14.56 -14.64 9.52
CA LEU A 64 15.15 -15.65 8.64
C LEU A 64 16.69 -15.66 8.64
N TYR A 65 17.32 -14.49 8.85
CA TYR A 65 18.78 -14.33 8.81
C TYR A 65 19.31 -13.64 10.07
N PRO A 66 19.03 -14.17 11.28
CA PRO A 66 19.31 -13.48 12.53
C PRO A 66 20.81 -13.28 12.81
N ASP A 67 21.68 -14.07 12.19
CA ASP A 67 23.14 -13.95 12.29
C ASP A 67 23.73 -12.87 11.36
N LEU A 68 22.95 -12.40 10.38
CA LEU A 68 23.35 -11.36 9.42
C LEU A 68 22.68 -10.02 9.72
N VAL A 69 21.41 -10.05 10.12
CA VAL A 69 20.62 -8.86 10.43
C VAL A 69 20.64 -8.68 11.94
N TRP A 70 21.58 -7.87 12.45
CA TRP A 70 21.74 -7.65 13.88
C TRP A 70 20.46 -7.13 14.54
N ALA A 71 19.80 -6.18 13.86
CA ALA A 71 18.53 -5.60 14.26
C ALA A 71 17.68 -5.21 13.04
N ALA A 72 16.40 -4.92 13.25
CA ALA A 72 15.53 -4.39 12.22
C ALA A 72 14.48 -3.41 12.76
N ILE A 73 14.11 -2.45 11.91
CA ILE A 73 12.96 -1.56 12.09
C ILE A 73 11.99 -1.86 10.96
N ALA A 74 10.79 -2.29 11.33
CA ALA A 74 9.73 -2.66 10.41
C ALA A 74 8.58 -1.67 10.58
N SER A 75 8.58 -0.64 9.72
CA SER A 75 7.57 0.41 9.72
C SER A 75 6.37 0.02 8.86
N SER A 76 5.14 0.28 9.36
CA SER A 76 3.87 0.03 8.66
C SER A 76 3.83 -1.34 8.00
N ALA A 77 4.34 -2.33 8.76
CA ALA A 77 4.91 -3.53 8.20
C ALA A 77 3.81 -4.55 7.91
N VAL A 78 3.44 -4.72 6.64
CA VAL A 78 2.36 -5.60 6.19
C VAL A 78 2.74 -7.09 6.29
N THR A 79 3.08 -7.57 7.48
CA THR A 79 3.60 -8.92 7.71
C THR A 79 2.54 -10.02 7.51
N ASN A 80 1.25 -9.66 7.53
CA ASN A 80 0.16 -10.57 7.16
C ASN A 80 -0.28 -10.35 5.70
N ALA A 81 -0.05 -11.32 4.83
CA ALA A 81 -0.69 -11.46 3.53
C ALA A 81 -2.17 -11.86 3.65
N GLU A 82 -3.01 -11.36 2.76
CA GLU A 82 -4.48 -11.52 2.83
C GLU A 82 -5.07 -11.54 1.43
N ILE A 83 -6.08 -12.35 1.15
CA ILE A 83 -6.72 -12.35 -0.18
C ILE A 83 -7.60 -11.11 -0.34
N ASN A 84 -8.53 -10.87 0.60
CA ASN A 84 -9.47 -9.74 0.54
C ASN A 84 -9.17 -8.70 1.62
N ASN A 85 -8.60 -7.55 1.24
CA ASN A 85 -8.17 -6.51 2.16
C ASN A 85 -9.17 -5.34 2.29
N TYR A 86 -10.45 -5.65 2.48
CA TYR A 86 -11.50 -4.62 2.62
C TYR A 86 -11.30 -3.71 3.84
N GLU A 87 -10.68 -4.20 4.92
CA GLU A 87 -10.45 -3.46 6.17
C GLU A 87 -9.60 -2.19 5.96
N TYR A 88 -8.84 -2.12 4.86
CA TYR A 88 -8.15 -0.91 4.42
C TYR A 88 -9.08 0.31 4.37
N PHE A 89 -10.31 0.12 3.88
CA PHE A 89 -11.30 1.20 3.77
C PHE A 89 -12.05 1.47 5.08
N GLU A 90 -11.96 0.57 6.06
CA GLU A 90 -12.60 0.74 7.37
C GLU A 90 -11.81 1.70 8.24
N ILE A 91 -10.47 1.59 8.25
CA ILE A 91 -9.59 2.59 8.89
C ILE A 91 -9.88 4.00 8.35
N ILE A 92 -10.03 4.16 7.02
CA ILE A 92 -10.38 5.45 6.41
C ILE A 92 -11.76 5.92 6.90
N ALA A 93 -12.73 5.00 7.00
CA ALA A 93 -14.09 5.32 7.44
C ALA A 93 -14.21 5.63 8.95
N ASP A 94 -13.28 5.16 9.77
CA ASP A 94 -13.27 5.33 11.21
C ASP A 94 -12.50 6.59 11.66
N TYR A 95 -11.43 6.96 10.94
CA TYR A 95 -10.54 8.07 11.33
C TYR A 95 -10.67 9.34 10.49
N ALA A 96 -11.31 9.31 9.32
CA ALA A 96 -11.57 10.52 8.54
C ALA A 96 -12.76 11.35 9.07
N ASP A 97 -12.94 12.56 8.54
CA ASP A 97 -14.02 13.46 8.96
C ASP A 97 -15.41 12.78 8.88
N PRO A 98 -16.18 12.70 10.00
CA PRO A 98 -17.45 12.00 10.02
C PRO A 98 -18.51 12.56 9.07
N HIS A 99 -18.44 13.85 8.72
CA HIS A 99 -19.38 14.44 7.76
C HIS A 99 -19.03 14.03 6.31
N CYS A 100 -17.74 13.99 5.95
CA CYS A 100 -17.25 13.42 4.70
C CYS A 100 -17.62 11.94 4.57
N ILE A 101 -17.30 11.11 5.57
CA ILE A 101 -17.60 9.67 5.53
C ILE A 101 -19.11 9.39 5.49
N SER A 102 -19.92 10.11 6.28
CA SER A 102 -21.38 10.00 6.19
C SER A 102 -21.89 10.39 4.79
N THR A 103 -21.40 11.50 4.23
CA THR A 103 -21.77 11.95 2.88
C THR A 103 -21.39 10.91 1.81
N LEU A 104 -20.21 10.29 1.94
CA LEU A 104 -19.72 9.27 1.03
C LEU A 104 -20.54 7.98 1.11
N ARG A 105 -20.81 7.46 2.32
CA ARG A 105 -21.67 6.28 2.54
C ARG A 105 -23.05 6.46 1.88
N HIS A 106 -23.67 7.65 2.01
CA HIS A 106 -24.94 7.94 1.34
C HIS A 106 -24.83 8.06 -0.19
N ALA A 107 -23.74 8.63 -0.71
CA ALA A 107 -23.50 8.70 -2.15
C ALA A 107 -23.30 7.30 -2.77
N ILE A 108 -22.49 6.45 -2.14
CA ILE A 108 -22.25 5.05 -2.54
C ILE A 108 -23.55 4.23 -2.48
N ALA A 109 -24.33 4.32 -1.40
CA ALA A 109 -25.62 3.63 -1.30
C ALA A 109 -26.61 4.06 -2.41
N ALA A 110 -26.63 5.34 -2.79
CA ALA A 110 -27.46 5.85 -3.89
C ALA A 110 -26.95 5.40 -5.28
N ILE A 111 -25.63 5.24 -5.43
CA ILE A 111 -24.99 4.65 -6.61
C ILE A 111 -25.37 3.19 -6.74
N ASP A 112 -25.13 2.36 -5.72
CA ASP A 112 -25.42 0.92 -5.73
C ASP A 112 -26.91 0.64 -5.95
N SER A 113 -27.78 1.41 -5.28
CA SER A 113 -29.22 1.38 -5.54
C SER A 113 -29.56 1.68 -7.00
N SER A 114 -28.80 2.52 -7.71
CA SER A 114 -29.02 2.84 -9.12
C SER A 114 -28.40 1.81 -10.06
N LEU A 115 -27.24 1.25 -9.70
CA LEU A 115 -26.54 0.21 -10.46
C LEU A 115 -27.30 -1.14 -10.48
N SER A 116 -28.09 -1.44 -9.46
CA SER A 116 -28.97 -2.63 -9.39
C SER A 116 -30.17 -2.61 -10.36
N SER A 117 -30.38 -1.51 -11.08
CA SER A 117 -31.45 -1.40 -12.08
C SER A 117 -30.84 -1.16 -13.46
N PRO A 118 -31.03 -2.07 -14.43
CA PRO A 118 -30.52 -1.90 -15.80
C PRO A 118 -30.94 -0.58 -16.46
N TRP A 119 -32.11 -0.05 -16.07
CA TRP A 119 -32.63 1.23 -16.54
C TRP A 119 -32.00 2.45 -15.87
N ARG A 120 -31.50 2.36 -14.63
CA ARG A 120 -30.89 3.48 -13.89
C ARG A 120 -29.36 3.49 -13.96
N ALA A 121 -28.73 2.33 -14.13
CA ALA A 121 -27.27 2.19 -14.19
C ALA A 121 -26.59 3.09 -15.25
N PRO A 122 -27.12 3.23 -16.50
CA PRO A 122 -26.52 4.13 -17.47
C PRO A 122 -26.60 5.61 -17.06
N PHE A 123 -27.71 6.05 -16.45
CA PHE A 123 -27.87 7.45 -16.02
C PHE A 123 -26.93 7.82 -14.88
N ILE A 124 -26.78 6.96 -13.86
CA ILE A 124 -25.85 7.26 -12.76
C ILE A 124 -24.40 7.28 -13.26
N LYS A 125 -24.00 6.34 -14.12
CA LYS A 125 -22.66 6.34 -14.75
C LYS A 125 -22.43 7.56 -15.65
N SER A 126 -23.46 7.98 -16.40
CA SER A 126 -23.41 9.16 -17.29
C SER A 126 -23.15 10.46 -16.52
N LEU A 127 -23.65 10.60 -15.28
CA LEU A 127 -23.32 11.75 -14.40
C LEU A 127 -21.80 11.89 -14.20
N PHE A 128 -21.08 10.77 -14.12
CA PHE A 128 -19.62 10.68 -13.96
C PHE A 128 -18.88 10.68 -15.31
N GLY A 129 -19.58 10.65 -16.46
CA GLY A 129 -18.97 10.51 -17.80
C GLY A 129 -18.59 9.07 -18.16
N LEU A 130 -19.07 8.07 -17.41
CA LEU A 130 -18.58 6.69 -17.43
C LEU A 130 -19.63 5.67 -17.91
N SER A 131 -20.64 6.11 -18.67
CA SER A 131 -21.75 5.26 -19.12
C SER A 131 -21.36 3.95 -19.85
N PRO A 132 -20.25 3.86 -20.62
CA PRO A 132 -19.86 2.62 -21.31
C PRO A 132 -19.35 1.49 -20.40
N LEU A 133 -19.01 1.77 -19.14
CA LEU A 133 -18.40 0.81 -18.23
C LEU A 133 -19.36 -0.28 -17.75
N SER A 134 -18.83 -1.45 -17.34
CA SER A 134 -19.58 -2.38 -16.49
C SER A 134 -19.87 -1.75 -15.11
N ASN A 135 -20.65 -2.43 -14.26
CA ASN A 135 -20.88 -1.93 -12.90
C ASN A 135 -19.62 -2.03 -12.03
N ALA A 136 -18.81 -3.08 -12.23
CA ALA A 136 -17.59 -3.31 -11.47
C ALA A 136 -16.46 -2.37 -11.90
N ASP A 137 -16.25 -2.18 -13.22
CA ASP A 137 -15.31 -1.17 -13.72
C ASP A 137 -15.68 0.22 -13.21
N PHE A 138 -16.98 0.57 -13.18
CA PHE A 138 -17.44 1.84 -12.62
C PHE A 138 -17.22 1.95 -11.11
N ALA A 139 -17.47 0.88 -10.35
CA ALA A 139 -17.20 0.85 -8.92
C ALA A 139 -15.72 1.05 -8.59
N ALA A 140 -14.82 0.51 -9.41
CA ALA A 140 -13.38 0.64 -9.22
C ALA A 140 -12.87 2.09 -9.38
N VAL A 141 -13.45 2.88 -10.30
CA VAL A 141 -13.10 4.33 -10.41
C VAL A 141 -13.43 5.09 -9.14
N LEU A 142 -14.56 4.74 -8.51
CA LEU A 142 -15.06 5.45 -7.34
C LEU A 142 -14.11 5.31 -6.16
N MET A 143 -13.31 4.24 -6.11
CA MET A 143 -12.30 4.06 -5.07
C MET A 143 -11.15 5.05 -5.16
N GLY A 144 -10.84 5.61 -6.34
CA GLY A 144 -9.61 6.40 -6.59
C GLY A 144 -9.26 7.42 -5.50
N PRO A 145 -10.21 8.25 -5.04
CA PRO A 145 -9.98 9.21 -3.96
C PRO A 145 -9.68 8.57 -2.59
N LEU A 146 -10.13 7.34 -2.33
CA LEU A 146 -9.85 6.63 -1.07
C LEU A 146 -8.37 6.31 -0.92
N GLY A 147 -7.69 5.95 -2.01
CA GLY A 147 -6.26 5.70 -2.00
C GLY A 147 -5.46 6.90 -1.48
N ALA A 148 -5.92 8.13 -1.78
CA ALA A 148 -5.28 9.39 -1.37
C ALA A 148 -5.03 9.50 0.14
N TRP A 149 -5.80 8.79 0.98
CA TRP A 149 -5.60 8.75 2.42
C TRP A 149 -4.21 8.24 2.81
N GLN A 150 -3.74 7.15 2.18
CA GLN A 150 -2.39 6.58 2.45
C GLN A 150 -1.26 7.56 2.09
N GLY A 151 -1.50 8.46 1.13
CA GLY A 151 -0.53 9.48 0.70
C GLY A 151 -0.43 10.70 1.62
N LYS A 152 -1.17 10.74 2.74
CA LYS A 152 -0.96 11.73 3.79
C LYS A 152 0.44 11.59 4.40
N ASN A 153 1.01 12.71 4.82
CA ASN A 153 2.23 12.75 5.62
C ASN A 153 2.19 13.95 6.57
N TRP A 154 2.96 13.90 7.64
CA TRP A 154 3.15 15.04 8.55
C TRP A 154 4.19 16.04 8.01
N ASP A 155 5.15 15.56 7.21
CA ASP A 155 6.13 16.38 6.51
C ASP A 155 5.53 16.84 5.15
N PRO A 156 5.36 18.15 4.92
CA PRO A 156 4.85 18.68 3.66
C PRO A 156 5.70 18.31 2.43
N GLU A 157 7.01 18.10 2.56
CA GLU A 157 7.86 17.69 1.43
C GLU A 157 7.68 16.20 1.09
N ALA A 158 7.35 15.37 2.08
CA ALA A 158 7.04 13.95 1.91
C ALA A 158 5.56 13.66 1.58
N ALA A 159 4.65 14.63 1.73
CA ALA A 159 3.22 14.48 1.49
C ALA A 159 2.87 14.26 0.00
N ARG A 160 2.97 13.00 -0.47
CA ARG A 160 2.70 12.58 -1.86
C ARG A 160 1.21 12.59 -2.19
N GLY A 161 0.63 13.78 -2.27
CA GLY A 161 -0.76 14.00 -2.61
C GLY A 161 -1.73 13.78 -1.46
N GLY A 162 -1.29 13.84 -0.19
CA GLY A 162 -2.17 13.79 0.99
C GLY A 162 -3.29 14.83 0.95
N GLU A 163 -3.01 16.01 0.40
CA GLU A 163 -4.00 17.07 0.12
C GLU A 163 -5.16 16.60 -0.77
N ARG A 164 -4.96 15.58 -1.63
CA ARG A 164 -6.01 15.06 -2.52
C ARG A 164 -7.18 14.45 -1.75
N TRP A 165 -6.93 13.86 -0.57
CA TRP A 165 -8.00 13.35 0.30
C TRP A 165 -8.79 14.50 0.91
N ASP A 166 -8.11 15.50 1.48
CA ASP A 166 -8.79 16.61 2.15
C ASP A 166 -9.57 17.46 1.12
N ALA A 167 -9.00 17.70 -0.06
CA ALA A 167 -9.67 18.32 -1.20
C ALA A 167 -10.83 17.47 -1.76
N PHE A 168 -10.76 16.13 -1.68
CA PHE A 168 -11.88 15.25 -2.01
C PHE A 168 -13.02 15.43 -1.01
N CYS A 169 -12.73 15.39 0.29
CA CYS A 169 -13.72 15.55 1.35
C CYS A 169 -14.40 16.94 1.33
N GLU A 170 -13.63 18.02 1.22
CA GLU A 170 -14.15 19.38 1.09
C GLU A 170 -15.10 19.48 -0.10
N ARG A 171 -14.66 18.99 -1.26
CA ARG A 171 -15.44 19.05 -2.49
C ARG A 171 -16.68 18.20 -2.45
N LEU A 172 -16.60 16.97 -1.93
CA LEU A 172 -17.73 16.06 -1.76
C LEU A 172 -18.81 16.71 -0.88
N THR A 173 -18.41 17.31 0.24
CA THR A 173 -19.30 17.94 1.24
C THR A 173 -19.74 19.37 0.87
N THR A 174 -19.17 19.99 -0.16
CA THR A 174 -19.50 21.38 -0.57
C THR A 174 -21.00 21.56 -0.81
N GLY A 175 -21.65 22.39 0.03
CA GLY A 175 -23.09 22.65 -0.04
C GLY A 175 -23.99 21.49 0.40
N VAL A 176 -23.42 20.43 0.97
CA VAL A 176 -24.10 19.31 1.62
C VAL A 176 -24.18 19.63 3.12
N GLY A 177 -25.38 19.87 3.65
CA GLY A 177 -25.56 20.02 5.10
C GLY A 177 -25.47 18.65 5.81
N LYS A 178 -25.43 18.64 7.14
CA LYS A 178 -25.36 17.41 7.97
C LYS A 178 -26.60 16.48 7.88
N GLY A 179 -27.53 16.72 6.97
CA GLY A 179 -28.78 15.95 6.81
C GLY A 179 -28.73 15.00 5.62
N THR A 180 -29.43 13.87 5.73
CA THR A 180 -29.39 12.75 4.76
C THR A 180 -30.47 12.83 3.67
N GLY A 181 -31.16 13.96 3.56
CA GLY A 181 -32.28 14.14 2.62
C GLY A 181 -31.88 14.07 1.14
N ARG A 182 -32.85 13.76 0.26
CA ARG A 182 -32.64 13.55 -1.19
C ARG A 182 -31.82 14.65 -1.89
N LEU A 183 -31.98 15.91 -1.49
CA LEU A 183 -31.23 17.05 -2.04
C LEU A 183 -29.75 17.02 -1.62
N ALA A 184 -29.44 16.61 -0.39
CA ALA A 184 -28.07 16.48 0.10
C ALA A 184 -27.33 15.35 -0.64
N VAL A 185 -27.97 14.18 -0.76
CA VAL A 185 -27.45 13.04 -1.54
C VAL A 185 -27.22 13.43 -3.00
N TRP A 186 -28.18 14.12 -3.65
CA TRP A 186 -28.01 14.57 -5.04
C TRP A 186 -26.85 15.56 -5.21
N ARG A 187 -26.66 16.51 -4.27
CA ARG A 187 -25.49 17.41 -4.27
C ARG A 187 -24.19 16.63 -4.14
N ALA A 188 -24.09 15.72 -3.17
CA ALA A 188 -22.94 14.84 -2.98
C ALA A 188 -22.60 14.05 -4.25
N LEU A 189 -23.59 13.43 -4.90
CA LEU A 189 -23.41 12.71 -6.17
C LEU A 189 -22.84 13.60 -7.28
N ARG A 190 -23.35 14.84 -7.44
CA ARG A 190 -22.78 15.78 -8.43
C ARG A 190 -21.35 16.17 -8.07
N ASN A 191 -21.07 16.44 -6.80
CA ASN A 191 -19.76 16.86 -6.32
C ASN A 191 -18.72 15.75 -6.55
N TYR A 192 -19.05 14.53 -6.18
CA TYR A 192 -18.26 13.31 -6.40
C TYR A 192 -18.01 13.08 -7.89
N ALA A 193 -19.07 13.10 -8.71
CA ALA A 193 -18.94 12.97 -10.16
C ALA A 193 -18.07 14.06 -10.79
N LYS A 194 -18.11 15.29 -10.26
CA LYS A 194 -17.21 16.35 -10.70
C LYS A 194 -15.77 16.09 -10.24
N TYR A 195 -15.52 15.58 -9.03
CA TYR A 195 -14.16 15.21 -8.60
C TYR A 195 -13.58 14.11 -9.48
N ILE A 196 -14.32 13.01 -9.70
CA ILE A 196 -13.87 11.89 -10.55
C ILE A 196 -13.52 12.38 -11.97
N LYS A 197 -14.33 13.26 -12.57
CA LYS A 197 -14.01 13.84 -13.89
C LYS A 197 -12.79 14.76 -13.88
N ASP A 198 -12.73 15.71 -12.95
CA ASP A 198 -11.70 16.75 -12.94
C ASP A 198 -10.34 16.26 -12.40
N VAL A 199 -10.30 15.14 -11.67
CA VAL A 199 -9.10 14.63 -10.99
C VAL A 199 -8.71 13.25 -11.52
N GLU A 200 -9.55 12.22 -11.33
CA GLU A 200 -9.17 10.84 -11.67
C GLU A 200 -9.13 10.60 -13.17
N ILE A 201 -10.20 10.97 -13.89
CA ILE A 201 -10.29 10.82 -15.36
C ILE A 201 -9.32 11.80 -16.06
N ALA A 202 -9.19 13.03 -15.56
CA ALA A 202 -8.26 14.02 -16.12
C ALA A 202 -6.78 13.60 -15.97
N SER A 203 -6.44 12.81 -14.94
CA SER A 203 -5.12 12.20 -14.78
C SER A 203 -4.86 11.04 -15.76
N CYS A 204 -5.82 10.73 -16.64
CA CYS A 204 -5.78 9.63 -17.60
C CYS A 204 -6.07 10.08 -19.05
N PRO A 205 -5.19 10.89 -19.69
CA PRO A 205 -5.42 11.39 -21.05
C PRO A 205 -5.49 10.28 -22.12
N GLU A 206 -6.31 10.50 -23.14
CA GLU A 206 -6.37 9.63 -24.32
C GLU A 206 -5.02 9.58 -25.05
N GLY A 207 -4.66 8.40 -25.55
CA GLY A 207 -3.46 8.20 -26.38
C GLY A 207 -2.15 7.94 -25.64
N MET A 208 -2.05 8.16 -24.32
CA MET A 208 -0.82 7.87 -23.57
C MET A 208 -0.59 6.37 -23.39
N SER A 209 0.66 5.89 -23.54
CA SER A 209 1.02 4.49 -23.28
C SER A 209 1.05 4.18 -21.77
N VAL A 210 1.09 2.89 -21.40
CA VAL A 210 1.23 2.49 -19.97
C VAL A 210 2.56 3.01 -19.41
N GLU A 211 3.60 3.06 -20.24
CA GLU A 211 4.94 3.55 -19.92
C GLU A 211 4.94 5.05 -19.54
N GLU A 212 4.09 5.87 -20.15
CA GLU A 212 3.99 7.30 -19.85
C GLU A 212 3.22 7.61 -18.55
N VAL A 213 2.46 6.63 -18.02
CA VAL A 213 1.77 6.70 -16.72
C VAL A 213 2.57 6.01 -15.61
N SER A 214 3.34 4.97 -15.94
CA SER A 214 4.17 4.21 -14.99
C SER A 214 5.60 4.76 -14.84
N SER A 215 6.04 5.65 -15.73
CA SER A 215 7.33 6.32 -15.62
C SER A 215 7.40 7.23 -14.39
N PRO A 216 8.52 7.22 -13.63
CA PRO A 216 8.77 8.23 -12.61
C PRO A 216 8.98 9.59 -13.29
N ILE A 217 7.88 10.35 -13.42
CA ILE A 217 7.92 11.76 -13.81
C ILE A 217 8.92 12.48 -12.87
N PRO A 218 9.78 13.39 -13.38
CA PRO A 218 10.84 13.99 -12.58
C PRO A 218 10.35 14.64 -11.27
N ILE A 219 11.30 14.76 -10.33
CA ILE A 219 11.24 15.11 -8.90
C ILE A 219 10.40 16.38 -8.54
N HIS A 220 9.79 17.07 -9.51
CA HIS A 220 8.92 18.24 -9.35
C HIS A 220 7.46 18.05 -9.80
N ARG A 221 7.00 16.80 -9.99
CA ARG A 221 5.56 16.47 -9.97
C ARG A 221 5.31 15.31 -9.01
N PRO A 222 4.29 15.36 -8.14
CA PRO A 222 4.06 14.33 -7.14
C PRO A 222 3.77 13.00 -7.84
N ALA A 223 4.68 12.04 -7.68
CA ALA A 223 4.50 10.68 -8.16
C ALA A 223 3.22 10.11 -7.54
N ALA A 224 2.22 9.80 -8.37
CA ALA A 224 1.01 9.14 -7.92
C ALA A 224 1.39 7.72 -7.42
N PRO A 225 1.24 7.38 -6.14
CA PRO A 225 1.59 6.04 -5.62
C PRO A 225 0.63 4.93 -6.11
N TYR A 226 -0.30 5.27 -6.99
CA TYR A 226 -1.47 4.48 -7.38
C TYR A 226 -1.22 3.60 -8.61
N SER A 227 0.00 3.12 -8.87
CA SER A 227 0.28 2.30 -10.06
C SER A 227 -0.53 0.99 -10.11
N ALA A 228 -0.95 0.45 -8.95
CA ALA A 228 -1.89 -0.67 -8.88
C ALA A 228 -3.38 -0.24 -8.90
N PHE A 229 -3.69 1.01 -8.55
CA PHE A 229 -5.05 1.54 -8.49
C PHE A 229 -5.49 2.12 -9.85
N CYS A 230 -4.59 2.77 -10.59
CA CYS A 230 -4.79 3.25 -11.96
C CYS A 230 -5.01 2.10 -12.97
N MET A 231 -4.58 0.88 -12.64
CA MET A 231 -4.89 -0.36 -13.40
C MET A 231 -6.40 -0.64 -13.48
N LEU A 232 -7.19 0.04 -12.65
CA LEU A 232 -8.63 -0.06 -12.60
C LEU A 232 -9.32 1.17 -13.24
N THR A 233 -8.62 2.09 -13.97
CA THR A 233 -9.14 3.46 -14.29
C THR A 233 -8.83 4.22 -15.66
N ARG A 234 -8.91 3.67 -16.90
CA ARG A 234 -9.13 4.47 -18.17
C ARG A 234 -10.23 3.96 -19.13
N PRO A 235 -10.80 4.67 -20.13
CA PRO A 235 -11.64 4.00 -21.18
C PRO A 235 -11.00 2.78 -21.89
N GLN A 236 -9.69 2.60 -21.77
CA GLN A 236 -8.88 1.44 -22.18
C GLN A 236 -7.92 0.95 -21.05
N CYS A 237 -8.32 1.12 -19.77
CA CYS A 237 -7.74 0.53 -18.53
C CYS A 237 -8.74 0.43 -17.32
N LEU A 238 -10.00 0.87 -17.46
CA LEU A 238 -11.14 0.82 -16.52
C LEU A 238 -11.79 -0.52 -16.73
N GLY A 239 -12.21 -0.68 -17.98
CA GLY A 239 -12.61 -1.93 -18.55
C GLY A 239 -11.48 -2.92 -18.38
N THR A 240 -11.70 -3.83 -17.44
CA THR A 240 -11.04 -5.13 -17.36
C THR A 240 -11.41 -6.04 -18.55
N SER A 241 -12.36 -5.62 -19.38
CA SER A 241 -12.98 -6.35 -20.49
C SER A 241 -12.07 -6.68 -21.69
N ASP A 242 -10.84 -6.16 -21.74
CA ASP A 242 -9.88 -6.43 -22.81
C ASP A 242 -8.52 -6.80 -22.22
N PRO A 243 -8.18 -8.11 -22.16
CA PRO A 243 -6.98 -8.58 -21.49
C PRO A 243 -5.69 -8.19 -22.23
N THR A 244 -5.76 -7.80 -23.51
CA THR A 244 -4.55 -7.49 -24.31
C THR A 244 -3.76 -6.31 -23.76
N LYS A 245 -4.45 -5.37 -23.08
CA LYS A 245 -3.85 -4.18 -22.44
C LYS A 245 -2.86 -4.52 -21.33
N PHE A 246 -3.00 -5.68 -20.69
CA PHE A 246 -2.12 -6.11 -19.60
C PHE A 246 -0.97 -7.02 -20.08
N GLN A 247 -0.79 -7.20 -21.40
CA GLN A 247 0.16 -8.15 -21.98
C GLN A 247 1.52 -7.54 -22.36
N ASN A 248 1.73 -6.22 -22.22
CA ASN A 248 3.08 -5.67 -22.41
C ASN A 248 4.00 -6.21 -21.30
N THR A 249 5.18 -6.71 -21.69
CA THR A 249 6.19 -7.27 -20.79
C THR A 249 7.49 -6.47 -20.79
N SER A 250 7.52 -5.28 -21.39
CA SER A 250 8.71 -4.41 -21.36
C SER A 250 9.17 -4.10 -19.93
N LEU A 251 10.46 -3.81 -19.75
CA LEU A 251 11.03 -3.44 -18.43
C LEU A 251 10.53 -2.06 -17.94
N SER A 252 9.92 -1.26 -18.82
CA SER A 252 9.19 -0.02 -18.50
C SER A 252 7.88 -0.28 -17.74
N GLU A 253 7.34 -1.50 -17.78
CA GLU A 253 6.07 -1.87 -17.13
C GLU A 253 6.26 -2.16 -15.62
N THR A 254 6.80 -1.18 -14.89
CA THR A 254 7.27 -1.29 -13.50
C THR A 254 6.23 -1.85 -12.52
N TRP A 255 4.94 -1.57 -12.75
CA TRP A 255 3.81 -2.08 -11.97
C TRP A 255 3.74 -3.62 -11.93
N ARG A 256 4.18 -4.30 -13.00
CA ARG A 256 4.07 -5.76 -13.14
C ARG A 256 4.77 -6.52 -12.04
N ALA A 257 5.89 -6.00 -11.53
CA ALA A 257 6.64 -6.66 -10.47
C ALA A 257 5.81 -6.76 -9.18
N TRP A 258 5.21 -5.66 -8.72
CA TRP A 258 4.36 -5.69 -7.53
C TRP A 258 3.07 -6.49 -7.77
N THR A 259 2.41 -6.29 -8.91
CA THR A 259 1.17 -7.03 -9.24
C THR A 259 1.42 -8.53 -9.35
N PHE A 260 2.58 -8.98 -9.84
CA PHE A 260 2.93 -10.40 -9.84
C PHE A 260 3.00 -10.96 -8.42
N GLN A 261 3.68 -10.27 -7.49
CA GLN A 261 3.75 -10.69 -6.08
C GLN A 261 2.37 -10.72 -5.41
N VAL A 262 1.51 -9.73 -5.70
CA VAL A 262 0.09 -9.71 -5.30
C VAL A 262 -0.64 -10.97 -5.81
N CYS A 263 -0.42 -11.35 -7.07
CA CYS A 263 -1.05 -12.50 -7.70
C CYS A 263 -0.47 -13.86 -7.30
N THR A 264 0.73 -13.94 -6.73
CA THR A 264 1.39 -15.22 -6.37
C THR A 264 1.48 -15.47 -4.87
N GLU A 265 1.81 -14.48 -4.05
CA GLU A 265 2.19 -14.68 -2.63
C GLU A 265 1.50 -13.74 -1.64
N TRP A 266 1.10 -12.52 -2.04
CA TRP A 266 0.69 -11.49 -1.07
C TRP A 266 -0.83 -11.23 -1.01
N GLY A 267 -1.53 -11.36 -2.14
CA GLY A 267 -2.89 -10.88 -2.26
C GLY A 267 -2.98 -9.36 -2.10
N TYR A 268 -3.84 -8.90 -1.19
CA TYR A 268 -4.30 -7.53 -1.00
C TYR A 268 -5.23 -7.03 -2.10
N PHE A 269 -6.11 -7.90 -2.60
CA PHE A 269 -7.19 -7.46 -3.47
C PHE A 269 -8.17 -6.60 -2.66
N MET A 270 -8.32 -5.36 -3.12
CA MET A 270 -9.12 -4.34 -2.45
C MET A 270 -10.57 -4.46 -2.92
N ALA A 271 -11.43 -5.16 -2.16
CA ALA A 271 -12.84 -5.31 -2.48
C ALA A 271 -13.75 -4.63 -1.44
N ALA A 272 -15.05 -4.56 -1.72
CA ALA A 272 -16.03 -4.12 -0.75
C ALA A 272 -16.25 -5.19 0.36
N PRO A 273 -16.50 -4.79 1.62
CA PRO A 273 -16.98 -5.70 2.65
C PRO A 273 -18.40 -6.20 2.33
N PRO A 274 -18.88 -7.29 2.95
CA PRO A 274 -20.23 -7.85 2.73
C PRO A 274 -21.39 -7.00 3.32
N TYR A 275 -21.13 -5.72 3.62
CA TYR A 275 -22.08 -4.77 4.20
C TYR A 275 -21.86 -3.35 3.65
N ALA A 276 -22.84 -2.47 3.87
CA ALA A 276 -22.79 -1.09 3.40
C ALA A 276 -21.57 -0.34 3.94
N SER A 277 -20.76 0.23 3.05
CA SER A 277 -19.49 0.90 3.38
C SER A 277 -19.26 2.14 2.52
N ILE A 278 -18.03 2.67 2.53
CA ILE A 278 -17.58 3.72 1.58
C ILE A 278 -17.13 3.17 0.22
N VAL A 279 -17.23 1.84 0.01
CA VAL A 279 -16.89 1.15 -1.24
C VAL A 279 -18.16 0.52 -1.82
N SER A 280 -18.33 0.68 -3.14
CA SER A 280 -19.48 0.13 -3.87
C SER A 280 -19.49 -1.40 -3.86
N GLN A 281 -20.65 -1.99 -3.58
CA GLN A 281 -20.85 -3.44 -3.55
C GLN A 281 -20.67 -4.14 -4.91
N TYR A 282 -20.50 -3.38 -5.99
CA TYR A 282 -20.14 -3.93 -7.32
C TYR A 282 -18.64 -4.20 -7.48
N LEU A 283 -17.81 -3.79 -6.51
CA LEU A 283 -16.40 -4.11 -6.46
C LEU A 283 -16.19 -5.36 -5.59
N GLN A 284 -16.09 -6.51 -6.24
CA GLN A 284 -15.90 -7.81 -5.60
C GLN A 284 -14.47 -8.32 -5.75
N VAL A 285 -14.08 -9.28 -4.92
CA VAL A 285 -12.69 -9.80 -4.84
C VAL A 285 -12.28 -10.59 -6.09
N ASP A 286 -13.24 -11.25 -6.74
CA ASP A 286 -13.05 -11.92 -8.03
C ASP A 286 -12.74 -10.91 -9.15
N TYR A 287 -13.43 -9.77 -9.17
CA TYR A 287 -13.17 -8.68 -10.11
C TYR A 287 -11.78 -8.07 -9.90
N THR A 288 -11.37 -7.78 -8.67
CA THR A 288 -10.04 -7.18 -8.42
C THR A 288 -8.89 -8.17 -8.58
N ALA A 289 -9.14 -9.48 -8.45
CA ALA A 289 -8.20 -10.54 -8.79
C ALA A 289 -8.16 -10.93 -10.28
N ALA A 290 -9.21 -10.62 -11.07
CA ALA A 290 -9.32 -11.02 -12.48
C ALA A 290 -8.12 -10.56 -13.34
N ASN A 291 -7.53 -9.41 -12.99
CA ASN A 291 -6.35 -8.87 -13.67
C ASN A 291 -5.11 -9.77 -13.55
N CYS A 292 -5.03 -10.69 -12.59
CA CYS A 292 -3.89 -11.59 -12.45
C CYS A 292 -3.68 -12.50 -13.65
N GLN A 293 -4.73 -13.19 -14.11
CA GLN A 293 -4.65 -14.06 -15.30
C GLN A 293 -4.54 -13.23 -16.59
N ALA A 294 -5.14 -12.05 -16.63
CA ALA A 294 -5.06 -11.14 -17.77
C ALA A 294 -3.67 -10.50 -17.93
N ALA A 295 -2.95 -10.23 -16.84
CA ALA A 295 -1.60 -9.67 -16.85
C ALA A 295 -0.50 -10.73 -16.99
N PHE A 296 -0.72 -11.92 -16.42
CA PHE A 296 0.26 -13.01 -16.36
C PHE A 296 -0.34 -14.30 -16.92
N PRO A 297 -0.49 -14.42 -18.25
CA PRO A 297 -0.89 -15.70 -18.84
C PRO A 297 0.15 -16.76 -18.53
N ASN A 298 -0.27 -18.02 -18.45
CA ASN A 298 0.62 -19.14 -18.16
C ASN A 298 1.77 -19.22 -19.17
N GLY A 299 3.00 -19.31 -18.66
CA GLY A 299 4.21 -19.55 -19.46
C GLY A 299 4.65 -21.02 -19.41
N ASP A 300 5.67 -21.34 -20.21
CA ASP A 300 6.22 -22.71 -20.31
C ASP A 300 6.90 -23.20 -19.01
N ARG A 301 7.34 -22.27 -18.15
CA ARG A 301 8.08 -22.55 -16.91
C ARG A 301 7.35 -22.13 -15.64
N PHE A 302 6.30 -21.31 -15.75
CA PHE A 302 5.51 -20.87 -14.61
C PHE A 302 4.03 -20.69 -14.96
N ILE A 303 3.18 -21.29 -14.13
CA ILE A 303 1.72 -21.24 -14.21
C ILE A 303 1.27 -20.27 -13.11
N ILE A 304 0.52 -19.23 -13.46
CA ILE A 304 -0.04 -18.31 -12.47
C ILE A 304 -1.07 -19.08 -11.63
N PRO A 305 -1.02 -19.04 -10.28
CA PRO A 305 -2.01 -19.74 -9.48
C PRO A 305 -3.37 -19.06 -9.62
N ALA A 306 -4.46 -19.81 -9.41
CA ALA A 306 -5.81 -19.26 -9.48
C ALA A 306 -6.09 -18.21 -8.39
N TRP A 307 -5.41 -18.35 -7.24
CA TRP A 307 -5.37 -17.40 -6.12
C TRP A 307 -3.94 -17.40 -5.53
N PRO A 308 -3.45 -16.27 -4.98
CA PRO A 308 -2.15 -16.20 -4.34
C PRO A 308 -2.06 -17.11 -3.12
N ASN A 309 -0.91 -17.77 -2.93
CA ASN A 309 -0.65 -18.61 -1.77
C ASN A 309 -0.14 -17.77 -0.59
N VAL A 310 -1.04 -17.02 0.06
CA VAL A 310 -0.74 -16.14 1.20
C VAL A 310 -0.06 -16.85 2.38
N THR A 311 -0.15 -18.19 2.44
CA THR A 311 0.50 -19.03 3.45
C THR A 311 2.03 -18.82 3.50
N VAL A 312 2.71 -18.65 2.35
CA VAL A 312 4.18 -18.56 2.30
C VAL A 312 4.73 -17.27 2.90
N VAL A 313 3.88 -16.26 3.04
CA VAL A 313 4.18 -15.02 3.77
C VAL A 313 3.76 -15.20 5.23
N ASN A 314 2.54 -15.69 5.47
CA ASN A 314 1.97 -15.78 6.81
C ASN A 314 2.68 -16.77 7.74
N GLU A 315 3.31 -17.83 7.20
CA GLU A 315 4.13 -18.77 7.98
C GLU A 315 5.41 -18.14 8.57
N LEU A 316 5.81 -16.96 8.09
CA LEU A 316 6.90 -16.15 8.65
C LEU A 316 6.46 -15.35 9.90
N GLY A 317 5.30 -15.67 10.48
CA GLY A 317 4.82 -15.15 11.76
C GLY A 317 3.61 -14.24 11.66
N SER A 318 3.28 -13.68 10.47
CA SER A 318 2.07 -12.88 10.24
C SER A 318 1.91 -11.78 11.33
N TYR A 319 0.74 -11.67 11.96
CA TYR A 319 0.44 -10.79 13.07
C TYR A 319 1.24 -11.06 14.34
N GLY A 320 1.74 -12.28 14.52
CA GLY A 320 2.46 -12.77 15.69
C GLY A 320 3.98 -12.69 15.58
N ILE A 321 4.53 -12.21 14.46
CA ILE A 321 5.97 -12.09 14.23
C ILE A 321 6.67 -11.32 15.37
N ALA A 322 7.74 -11.89 15.90
CA ALA A 322 8.54 -11.29 16.96
C ALA A 322 9.96 -11.87 16.93
N ALA A 323 10.95 -11.03 17.20
CA ALA A 323 12.35 -11.41 17.34
C ALA A 323 13.04 -10.41 18.26
N GLU A 324 14.15 -10.77 18.90
CA GLU A 324 15.00 -9.76 19.55
C GLU A 324 15.51 -8.75 18.53
N ARG A 325 15.59 -7.48 18.94
CA ARG A 325 16.06 -6.35 18.14
C ARG A 325 15.23 -6.16 16.86
N LEU A 326 13.92 -6.44 16.95
CA LEU A 326 12.92 -6.12 15.94
C LEU A 326 11.98 -5.05 16.50
N ALA A 327 12.06 -3.84 15.97
CA ALA A 327 11.05 -2.80 16.19
C ALA A 327 9.91 -2.97 15.20
N LEU A 328 8.68 -2.94 15.71
CA LEU A 328 7.44 -2.90 14.94
C LEU A 328 6.82 -1.52 15.20
N ILE A 329 6.69 -0.70 14.16
CA ILE A 329 6.21 0.68 14.25
C ILE A 329 5.09 0.87 13.24
N ASP A 330 3.89 1.24 13.66
CA ASP A 330 2.76 1.46 12.74
C ASP A 330 2.04 2.79 13.03
N GLY A 331 1.36 3.35 12.02
CA GLY A 331 0.48 4.49 12.20
C GLY A 331 -0.88 4.08 12.77
N GLU A 332 -1.43 4.86 13.71
CA GLU A 332 -2.79 4.64 14.22
C GLU A 332 -3.84 4.72 13.09
N TRP A 333 -3.68 5.67 12.16
CA TRP A 333 -4.60 5.96 11.07
C TRP A 333 -4.15 5.32 9.74
N ASP A 334 -3.12 4.47 9.76
CA ASP A 334 -2.63 3.77 8.58
C ASP A 334 -3.66 2.76 8.06
N PRO A 335 -4.18 2.90 6.82
CA PRO A 335 -5.12 1.94 6.26
C PRO A 335 -4.49 0.54 6.06
N TRP A 336 -3.16 0.40 6.13
CA TRP A 336 -2.51 -0.91 6.16
C TRP A 336 -2.43 -1.56 7.55
N ARG A 337 -2.68 -0.84 8.65
CA ARG A 337 -2.66 -1.35 10.04
C ARG A 337 -3.39 -2.70 10.25
N PRO A 338 -4.53 -3.01 9.60
CA PRO A 338 -5.18 -4.32 9.73
C PRO A 338 -4.35 -5.51 9.22
N ARG A 339 -3.28 -5.25 8.46
CA ARG A 339 -2.32 -6.23 7.91
C ARG A 339 -0.96 -6.22 8.60
N THR A 340 -0.77 -5.39 9.64
CA THR A 340 0.48 -5.27 10.41
C THR A 340 0.36 -5.90 11.80
N PRO A 341 1.47 -6.03 12.55
CA PRO A 341 1.44 -6.51 13.94
C PRO A 341 0.67 -5.64 14.95
N HIS A 342 0.25 -4.42 14.60
CA HIS A 342 -0.70 -3.60 15.38
C HIS A 342 -2.17 -3.76 14.93
N SER A 343 -2.47 -4.74 14.07
CA SER A 343 -3.85 -5.10 13.72
C SER A 343 -4.68 -5.47 14.96
N LEU A 344 -5.99 -5.26 14.89
CA LEU A 344 -6.93 -5.73 15.92
C LEU A 344 -6.98 -7.27 16.03
N HIS A 345 -6.51 -7.97 15.00
CA HIS A 345 -6.35 -9.43 14.98
C HIS A 345 -5.03 -9.92 15.61
N ALA A 346 -4.12 -9.01 15.97
CA ALA A 346 -2.80 -9.34 16.48
C ALA A 346 -2.79 -9.58 18.01
N PRO A 347 -1.86 -10.41 18.52
CA PRO A 347 -1.67 -10.55 19.96
C PRO A 347 -1.16 -9.25 20.59
N ILE A 348 -1.65 -8.95 21.80
CA ILE A 348 -1.13 -7.86 22.62
C ILE A 348 0.34 -8.12 22.94
N ARG A 349 1.19 -7.11 22.74
CA ARG A 349 2.63 -7.14 23.04
C ARG A 349 3.00 -6.06 24.06
N ASN A 350 4.11 -6.29 24.75
CA ASN A 350 4.76 -5.28 25.58
C ASN A 350 5.77 -4.51 24.71
N ASP A 351 5.71 -3.18 24.77
CA ASP A 351 6.73 -2.31 24.20
C ASP A 351 7.99 -2.32 25.07
N THR A 352 9.13 -2.71 24.51
CA THR A 352 10.40 -2.86 25.24
C THR A 352 11.59 -2.42 24.38
N VAL A 353 12.76 -2.22 24.97
CA VAL A 353 13.97 -1.87 24.21
C VAL A 353 14.42 -3.00 23.28
N SER A 354 14.29 -4.27 23.69
CA SER A 354 14.67 -5.42 22.86
C SER A 354 13.58 -5.83 21.85
N GLN A 355 12.31 -5.47 22.08
CA GLN A 355 11.20 -5.65 21.15
C GLN A 355 10.31 -4.38 21.18
N PRO A 356 10.69 -3.30 20.48
CA PRO A 356 9.90 -2.08 20.43
C PRO A 356 8.57 -2.31 19.69
N PHE A 357 7.47 -1.82 20.27
CA PHE A 357 6.13 -2.00 19.73
C PHE A 357 5.39 -0.66 19.81
N LYS A 358 5.40 0.08 18.70
CA LYS A 358 5.10 1.52 18.66
C LYS A 358 3.92 1.83 17.74
N LEU A 359 2.85 2.36 18.30
CA LEU A 359 1.72 2.91 17.54
C LEU A 359 1.79 4.45 17.56
N ILE A 360 1.99 5.07 16.39
CA ILE A 360 2.10 6.53 16.24
C ILE A 360 0.68 7.13 16.24
N PRO A 361 0.27 7.92 17.25
CA PRO A 361 -1.06 8.54 17.28
C PRO A 361 -1.24 9.48 16.09
N THR A 362 -2.39 9.40 15.42
CA THR A 362 -2.65 10.12 14.14
C THR A 362 -1.71 9.81 12.97
N GLY A 363 -0.74 8.91 13.14
CA GLY A 363 0.18 8.52 12.08
C GLY A 363 -0.55 7.75 10.98
N VAL A 364 -0.26 8.03 9.72
CA VAL A 364 -0.73 7.22 8.58
C VAL A 364 0.43 6.32 8.15
N HIS A 365 0.71 6.14 6.85
CA HIS A 365 1.64 5.13 6.39
C HIS A 365 3.11 5.55 6.58
N HIS A 366 3.84 4.79 7.39
CA HIS A 366 5.27 4.88 7.72
C HIS A 366 5.74 6.31 7.98
N TYR A 367 5.12 6.96 8.96
CA TYR A 367 5.38 8.36 9.34
C TYR A 367 6.79 8.55 9.92
N ASP A 368 7.30 7.54 10.63
CA ASP A 368 8.65 7.40 11.19
C ASP A 368 9.79 7.33 10.15
N GLU A 369 9.51 6.97 8.89
CA GLU A 369 10.55 6.94 7.84
C GLU A 369 10.92 8.34 7.30
N ASN A 370 10.15 9.37 7.65
CA ASN A 370 10.39 10.75 7.22
C ASN A 370 11.07 11.50 8.35
N GLY A 371 11.89 12.50 8.07
CA GLY A 371 12.60 13.23 9.13
C GLY A 371 13.21 14.52 8.65
N LEU A 372 13.08 15.57 9.47
CA LEU A 372 13.68 16.87 9.18
C LEU A 372 15.13 16.89 9.66
N ALA A 373 16.00 17.53 8.88
CA ALA A 373 17.41 17.75 9.26
C ALA A 373 17.60 18.48 10.62
N ASN A 374 16.54 19.10 11.13
CA ASN A 374 16.45 19.57 12.51
C ASN A 374 15.18 19.00 13.17
N LEU A 375 15.34 17.92 13.92
CA LEU A 375 14.27 17.20 14.64
C LEU A 375 13.39 18.13 15.49
N ALA A 376 13.94 19.20 16.07
CA ALA A 376 13.16 20.13 16.91
C ALA A 376 12.07 20.91 16.14
N LYS A 377 12.05 20.83 14.81
CA LYS A 377 10.99 21.40 13.95
C LYS A 377 9.83 20.44 13.67
N GLU A 378 9.98 19.16 13.96
CA GLU A 378 8.98 18.13 13.69
C GLU A 378 7.79 18.27 14.67
N PRO A 379 6.60 17.74 14.35
CA PRO A 379 5.51 17.66 15.31
C PRO A 379 5.93 16.88 16.57
N ALA A 380 5.46 17.28 17.75
CA ALA A 380 5.92 16.68 19.01
C ALA A 380 5.70 15.16 19.12
N HIS A 381 4.67 14.61 18.47
CA HIS A 381 4.43 13.17 18.42
C HIS A 381 5.42 12.42 17.50
N ILE A 382 5.94 13.09 16.48
CA ILE A 382 6.99 12.59 15.58
C ILE A 382 8.36 12.66 16.27
N GLN A 383 8.68 13.80 16.90
CA GLN A 383 9.89 13.91 17.72
C GLN A 383 9.96 12.80 18.78
N LYS A 384 8.81 12.42 19.36
CA LYS A 384 8.74 11.32 20.32
C LYS A 384 9.19 9.99 19.69
N ILE A 385 8.62 9.58 18.55
CA ILE A 385 8.94 8.28 17.94
C ILE A 385 10.40 8.23 17.47
N HIS A 386 10.90 9.29 16.82
CA HIS A 386 12.31 9.37 16.40
C HIS A 386 13.29 9.30 17.58
N HIS A 387 12.98 9.93 18.71
CA HIS A 387 13.81 9.80 19.92
C HIS A 387 13.76 8.39 20.52
N GLU A 388 12.61 7.70 20.46
CA GLU A 388 12.46 6.32 20.91
C GLU A 388 13.24 5.34 19.99
N GLU A 389 13.21 5.55 18.67
CA GLU A 389 14.03 4.83 17.68
C GLU A 389 15.52 5.00 17.93
N ILE A 390 15.99 6.25 18.05
CA ILE A 390 17.39 6.55 18.36
C ILE A 390 17.80 5.90 19.69
N ALA A 391 16.90 5.82 20.68
CA ALA A 391 17.18 5.19 21.97
C ALA A 391 17.34 3.67 21.86
N PHE A 392 16.40 2.96 21.22
CA PHE A 392 16.52 1.50 21.09
C PHE A 392 17.67 1.09 20.14
N VAL A 393 17.90 1.83 19.05
CA VAL A 393 19.04 1.56 18.14
C VAL A 393 20.37 1.72 18.87
N LYS A 394 20.52 2.77 19.70
CA LYS A 394 21.73 2.93 20.52
C LYS A 394 21.93 1.79 21.52
N ALA A 395 20.86 1.29 22.13
CA ALA A 395 20.93 0.14 23.03
C ALA A 395 21.38 -1.14 22.29
N TRP A 396 20.81 -1.41 21.12
CA TRP A 396 21.22 -2.56 20.29
C TRP A 396 22.68 -2.47 19.81
N LEU A 397 23.16 -1.26 19.51
CA LEU A 397 24.56 -1.06 19.12
C LEU A 397 25.52 -1.23 20.30
N ALA A 398 25.13 -0.81 21.52
CA ALA A 398 25.93 -1.06 22.72
C ALA A 398 26.03 -2.57 23.02
N GLU A 399 24.91 -3.30 22.95
CA GLU A 399 24.84 -4.76 23.10
C GLU A 399 25.78 -5.50 22.11
N TRP A 400 25.86 -5.03 20.86
CA TRP A 400 26.79 -5.59 19.87
C TRP A 400 28.26 -5.43 20.26
N GLU A 401 28.67 -4.23 20.70
CA GLU A 401 30.06 -3.97 21.10
C GLU A 401 30.45 -4.75 22.35
N GLU A 402 29.53 -4.95 23.31
CA GLU A 402 29.73 -5.83 24.46
C GLU A 402 29.98 -7.29 24.03
N LEU A 403 29.12 -7.84 23.16
CA LEU A 403 29.29 -9.20 22.64
C LEU A 403 30.57 -9.37 21.82
N LYS A 404 30.97 -8.36 21.04
CA LYS A 404 32.24 -8.33 20.30
C LYS A 404 33.45 -8.26 21.23
N GLY A 405 33.37 -7.49 22.31
CA GLY A 405 34.41 -7.37 23.32
C GLY A 405 34.66 -8.66 24.11
N HIS A 406 33.66 -9.53 24.22
CA HIS A 406 33.79 -10.86 24.83
C HIS A 406 34.28 -11.97 23.87
N GLN A 407 34.44 -11.68 22.58
CA GLN A 407 34.91 -12.64 21.55
C GLN A 407 36.35 -12.37 21.07
N GLN A 408 37.05 -11.41 21.69
CA GLN A 408 38.47 -11.08 21.46
C GLN A 408 39.31 -11.45 22.68
#